data_AF-A0A7S0J6S9-F1
#
_entry.id   AF-A0A7S0J6S9-F1
#
_cell.length_a   1.000
_cell.length_b   1.000
_cell.length_c   1.000
_cell.angle_alpha   90.00
_cell.angle_beta   90.00
_cell.angle_gamma   90.00
#
_symmetry.space_group_name_H-M   'P 1'
#
loop_
_entity.id
_entity.type
_entity.pdbx_description
1 polymer ?
#
loop_
_entity_poly.entity_id
_entity_poly.type
_entity_poly.pdbx_seq_one_letter_code
_entity_poly.pdbx_strand_id
1 'polypeptide(L)'
;SLWSAAPSIPLQLMECPFNSTAVALGFEQLPAHWLRHYPRRSVSRAQLLAAYRGLKGWGRTQFMIQRGALRYTPSKPTGCVLRRTPILAWSLLELLERYPDLPDVVLPFNCRDKPTFWYPDGPQPQGAYEIGTTAVPHDGKPALVFSYTTGHSFSDVPFPDYTFWGLPYARILPWGQWLADQETAVASRWESKRDQILWVGTTGVKNGNLGFSSHPLRARFAQCGPKSFG
;
A
#
# COMPACT_ATOMS: atom_id res chain seq x y z
N SER A 1 -48.72 -15.68 17.69
CA SER A 1 -48.46 -14.22 17.61
C SER A 1 -47.24 -13.90 18.48
N LEU A 2 -46.06 -13.81 17.87
CA LEU A 2 -44.79 -13.57 18.59
C LEU A 2 -43.89 -12.59 17.81
N TRP A 3 -44.49 -11.50 17.32
CA TRP A 3 -43.73 -10.32 16.89
C TRP A 3 -44.01 -9.20 17.88
N SER A 4 -43.43 -9.33 19.07
CA SER A 4 -43.34 -8.23 20.01
C SER A 4 -42.40 -7.20 19.40
N ALA A 5 -42.87 -5.97 19.19
CA ALA A 5 -42.07 -4.86 18.72
C ALA A 5 -40.81 -4.72 19.60
N ALA A 6 -39.63 -4.81 18.98
CA ALA A 6 -38.38 -4.51 19.66
C ALA A 6 -38.46 -3.05 20.16
N PRO A 7 -38.06 -2.76 21.42
CA PRO A 7 -38.06 -1.39 21.91
C PRO A 7 -37.14 -0.54 21.02
N SER A 8 -37.71 0.52 20.45
CA SER A 8 -36.99 1.51 19.66
C SER A 8 -35.98 2.20 20.58
N ILE A 9 -34.73 1.74 20.54
CA ILE A 9 -33.60 2.46 21.13
C ILE A 9 -33.56 3.82 20.40
N PRO A 10 -33.71 4.97 21.09
CA PRO A 10 -33.53 6.26 20.44
C PRO A 10 -32.09 6.30 19.94
N LEU A 11 -31.92 6.21 18.62
CA LEU A 11 -30.63 6.41 17.98
C LEU A 11 -30.24 7.85 18.23
N GLN A 12 -29.36 8.07 19.21
CA GLN A 12 -28.69 9.35 19.37
C GLN A 12 -27.80 9.52 18.14
N LEU A 13 -28.30 10.26 17.16
CA LEU A 13 -27.58 10.56 15.93
C LEU A 13 -26.35 11.37 16.30
N MET A 14 -25.20 10.70 16.32
CA MET A 14 -23.91 11.37 16.38
C MET A 14 -23.64 11.93 14.99
N GLU A 15 -23.74 13.24 14.84
CA GLU A 15 -23.29 13.92 13.64
C GLU A 15 -21.76 14.01 13.67
N CYS A 16 -21.11 13.30 12.75
CA CYS A 16 -19.70 13.46 12.47
C CYS A 16 -19.57 14.45 11.30
N PRO A 17 -19.29 15.75 11.56
CA PRO A 17 -19.19 16.73 10.49
C PRO A 17 -18.08 16.33 9.50
N PHE A 18 -18.44 16.22 8.22
CA PHE A 18 -17.50 15.95 7.14
C PHE A 18 -17.21 17.25 6.40
N ASN A 19 -15.96 17.70 6.46
CA ASN A 19 -15.50 18.86 5.70
C ASN A 19 -14.63 18.38 4.53
N SER A 20 -15.24 18.27 3.36
CA SER A 20 -14.58 17.81 2.13
C SER A 20 -13.36 18.65 1.76
N THR A 21 -13.41 19.97 1.99
CA THR A 21 -12.29 20.88 1.74
C THR A 21 -11.12 20.59 2.68
N ALA A 22 -11.38 20.41 3.98
CA ALA A 22 -10.33 20.07 4.94
C ALA A 22 -9.68 18.72 4.62
N VAL A 23 -10.47 17.75 4.16
CA VAL A 23 -9.98 16.44 3.71
C VAL A 23 -9.08 16.58 2.48
N ALA A 24 -9.51 17.34 1.46
CA ALA A 24 -8.71 17.58 0.26
C ALA A 24 -7.37 18.26 0.58
N LEU A 25 -7.38 19.30 1.42
CA LEU A 25 -6.17 19.96 1.90
C LEU A 25 -5.25 19.00 2.67
N GLY A 26 -5.83 18.10 3.48
CA GLY A 26 -5.07 17.06 4.16
C GLY A 26 -4.36 16.11 3.20
N PHE A 27 -5.02 15.71 2.10
CA PHE A 27 -4.41 14.87 1.06
C PHE A 27 -3.23 15.55 0.37
N GLU A 28 -3.35 16.84 0.04
CA GLU A 28 -2.27 17.61 -0.58
C GLU A 28 -1.04 17.75 0.34
N GLN A 29 -1.23 17.66 1.65
CA GLN A 29 -0.15 17.73 2.64
C GLN A 29 0.54 16.38 2.90
N LEU A 30 0.00 15.25 2.42
CA LEU A 30 0.59 13.93 2.66
C LEU A 30 2.03 13.82 2.14
N PRO A 31 2.39 14.25 0.91
CA PRO A 31 3.79 14.17 0.49
C PRO A 31 4.74 14.90 1.45
N ALA A 32 4.35 16.07 1.95
CA ALA A 32 5.14 16.85 2.90
C ALA A 32 5.26 16.15 4.26
N HIS A 33 4.18 15.55 4.76
CA HIS A 33 4.23 14.80 6.02
C HIS A 33 5.20 13.62 5.91
N TRP A 34 5.22 12.87 4.80
CA TRP A 34 6.09 11.69 4.67
C TRP A 34 7.55 12.08 4.42
N LEU A 35 7.77 13.23 3.80
CA LEU A 35 9.11 13.77 3.56
C LEU A 35 9.65 14.65 4.69
N ARG A 36 8.91 14.85 5.79
CA ARG A 36 9.27 15.77 6.91
C ARG A 36 10.63 15.49 7.55
N HIS A 37 11.11 14.25 7.48
CA HIS A 37 12.41 13.83 8.03
C HIS A 37 13.59 14.03 7.06
N TYR A 38 13.34 14.52 5.84
CA TYR A 38 14.33 14.75 4.80
C TYR A 38 14.33 16.23 4.39
N PRO A 39 15.07 17.09 5.11
CA PRO A 39 15.23 18.48 4.71
C PRO A 39 15.73 18.62 3.27
N ARG A 40 15.49 19.79 2.65
CA ARG A 40 16.00 20.05 1.29
C ARG A 40 17.50 19.76 1.22
N ARG A 41 17.90 18.99 0.20
CA ARG A 41 19.30 18.59 -0.06
C ARG A 41 19.94 17.75 1.07
N SER A 42 19.15 17.10 1.92
CA SER A 42 19.67 16.29 3.04
C SER A 42 20.01 14.84 2.67
N VAL A 43 19.57 14.36 1.51
CA VAL A 43 19.74 12.96 1.08
C VAL A 43 20.95 12.88 0.14
N SER A 44 22.04 12.32 0.64
CA SER A 44 23.25 12.09 -0.14
C SER A 44 23.12 10.85 -1.02
N ARG A 45 23.94 10.78 -2.07
CA ARG A 45 24.06 9.57 -2.91
C ARG A 45 24.46 8.34 -2.08
N ALA A 46 25.34 8.51 -1.09
CA ALA A 46 25.77 7.42 -0.21
C ALA A 46 24.60 6.86 0.61
N GLN A 47 23.76 7.75 1.17
CA GLN A 47 22.56 7.35 1.91
C GLN A 47 21.56 6.63 1.02
N LEU A 48 21.32 7.13 -0.20
CA LEU A 48 20.41 6.48 -1.14
C LEU A 48 20.89 5.08 -1.55
N LEU A 49 22.20 4.93 -1.81
CA LEU A 49 22.81 3.64 -2.11
C LEU A 49 22.76 2.69 -0.92
N ALA A 50 22.97 3.19 0.30
CA ALA A 50 22.87 2.40 1.52
C ALA A 50 21.43 1.92 1.75
N ALA A 51 20.44 2.78 1.55
CA ALA A 51 19.02 2.44 1.59
C ALA A 51 18.68 1.35 0.56
N TYR A 52 19.08 1.51 -0.70
CA TYR A 52 18.87 0.49 -1.73
C TYR A 52 19.54 -0.85 -1.39
N ARG A 53 20.77 -0.82 -0.86
CA ARG A 53 21.49 -2.04 -0.43
C ARG A 53 20.84 -2.72 0.77
N GLY A 54 20.21 -1.94 1.65
CA GLY A 54 19.46 -2.43 2.81
C GLY A 54 18.15 -3.12 2.45
N LEU A 55 17.62 -2.93 1.24
CA LEU A 55 16.46 -3.66 0.74
C LEU A 55 16.81 -5.13 0.43
N LYS A 56 15.83 -6.02 0.57
CA LYS A 56 15.98 -7.44 0.19
C LYS A 56 16.25 -7.58 -1.31
N GLY A 57 17.23 -8.40 -1.68
CA GLY A 57 17.68 -8.53 -3.08
C GLY A 57 16.59 -8.94 -4.07
N TRP A 58 15.66 -9.82 -3.66
CA TRP A 58 14.52 -10.29 -4.48
C TRP A 58 13.30 -9.35 -4.47
N GLY A 59 13.37 -8.28 -3.67
CA GLY A 59 12.27 -7.36 -3.41
C GLY A 59 12.71 -5.90 -3.51
N ARG A 60 13.68 -5.62 -4.40
CA ARG A 60 14.20 -4.26 -4.60
C ARG A 60 14.39 -3.94 -6.06
N THR A 61 14.06 -2.71 -6.42
CA THR A 61 14.38 -2.15 -7.74
C THR A 61 14.76 -0.68 -7.59
N GLN A 62 15.40 -0.12 -8.60
CA GLN A 62 15.76 1.28 -8.62
C GLN A 62 15.47 1.86 -10.00
N PHE A 63 14.83 3.02 -10.01
CA PHE A 63 14.62 3.81 -11.21
C PHE A 63 15.41 5.10 -11.12
N MET A 64 15.74 5.67 -12.27
CA MET A 64 16.34 6.97 -12.42
C MET A 64 15.59 7.70 -13.53
N ILE A 65 15.04 8.86 -13.22
CA ILE A 65 14.61 9.82 -14.22
C ILE A 65 15.80 10.73 -14.45
N GLN A 66 16.24 10.83 -15.71
CA GLN A 66 17.36 11.68 -16.08
C GLN A 66 17.11 12.28 -17.46
N ARG A 67 17.02 13.61 -17.53
CA ARG A 67 16.78 14.38 -18.75
C ARG A 67 15.53 13.90 -19.49
N GLY A 68 14.41 13.76 -18.76
CA GLY A 68 13.13 13.30 -19.30
C GLY A 68 13.06 11.80 -19.65
N ALA A 69 14.13 11.03 -19.44
CA ALA A 69 14.16 9.60 -19.74
C ALA A 69 14.13 8.75 -18.46
N LEU A 70 13.29 7.71 -18.45
CA LEU A 70 13.31 6.67 -17.42
C LEU A 70 14.43 5.67 -17.69
N ARG A 71 15.24 5.38 -16.68
CA ARG A 71 16.33 4.42 -16.70
C ARG A 71 16.19 3.46 -15.53
N TYR A 72 16.33 2.17 -15.79
CA TYR A 72 16.39 1.14 -14.76
C TYR A 72 17.09 -0.10 -15.31
N THR A 73 17.76 -0.83 -14.42
CA THR A 73 18.31 -2.14 -14.75
C THR A 73 17.43 -3.19 -14.09
N PRO A 74 16.73 -4.04 -14.86
CA PRO A 74 16.04 -5.18 -14.29
C PRO A 74 17.07 -6.06 -13.59
N SER A 75 16.95 -6.28 -12.28
CA SER A 75 17.82 -7.25 -11.59
C SER A 75 17.49 -8.67 -12.10
N LYS A 76 18.50 -9.53 -12.25
CA LYS A 76 18.32 -10.92 -12.71
C LYS A 76 18.09 -11.89 -11.54
N PRO A 77 17.21 -12.90 -11.70
CA PRO A 77 16.33 -13.09 -12.86
C PRO A 77 15.11 -12.14 -12.80
N THR A 78 14.89 -11.48 -11.66
CA THR A 78 13.69 -10.73 -11.28
C THR A 78 14.01 -9.68 -10.19
N GLY A 79 14.18 -8.39 -10.53
CA GLY A 79 14.31 -7.29 -9.55
C GLY A 79 13.31 -7.37 -8.40
N CYS A 80 12.07 -7.67 -8.79
CA CYS A 80 10.95 -7.78 -7.89
C CYS A 80 10.12 -9.02 -8.20
N VAL A 81 9.53 -9.58 -7.14
CA VAL A 81 8.50 -10.64 -7.25
C VAL A 81 7.39 -10.25 -8.21
N LEU A 82 6.80 -11.25 -8.88
CA LEU A 82 5.62 -11.10 -9.73
C LEU A 82 5.74 -10.03 -10.84
N ARG A 83 6.94 -9.82 -11.38
CA ARG A 83 7.21 -8.83 -12.46
C ARG A 83 6.82 -7.38 -12.07
N ARG A 84 6.85 -7.03 -10.78
CA ARG A 84 6.53 -5.67 -10.31
C ARG A 84 7.47 -4.60 -10.86
N THR A 85 8.70 -4.95 -11.24
CA THR A 85 9.66 -3.98 -11.83
C THR A 85 9.16 -3.41 -13.17
N PRO A 86 8.85 -4.22 -14.21
CA PRO A 86 8.22 -3.71 -15.43
C PRO A 86 6.94 -2.89 -15.21
N ILE A 87 6.11 -3.25 -14.24
CA ILE A 87 4.84 -2.55 -13.98
C ILE A 87 5.11 -1.17 -13.36
N LEU A 88 6.05 -1.09 -12.41
CA LEU A 88 6.55 0.20 -11.90
C LEU A 88 7.22 1.04 -13.00
N ALA A 89 7.89 0.40 -13.95
CA ALA A 89 8.48 1.13 -15.07
C ALA A 89 7.37 1.79 -15.92
N TRP A 90 6.32 1.04 -16.24
CA TRP A 90 5.15 1.55 -16.94
C TRP A 90 4.50 2.73 -16.20
N SER A 91 4.28 2.61 -14.88
CA SER A 91 3.66 3.69 -14.12
C SER A 91 4.50 4.97 -14.06
N LEU A 92 5.83 4.85 -14.03
CA LEU A 92 6.72 6.00 -14.09
C LEU A 92 6.80 6.62 -15.49
N LEU A 93 6.59 5.84 -16.56
CA LEU A 93 6.46 6.37 -17.92
C LEU A 93 5.17 7.19 -18.08
N GLU A 94 4.04 6.68 -17.61
CA GLU A 94 2.77 7.42 -17.56
C GLU A 94 2.91 8.74 -16.79
N LEU A 95 3.66 8.73 -15.68
CA LEU A 95 3.96 9.93 -14.92
C LEU A 95 4.81 10.93 -15.73
N LEU A 96 5.84 10.45 -16.44
CA LEU A 96 6.68 11.29 -17.30
C LEU A 96 5.92 11.86 -18.50
N GLU A 97 5.00 11.10 -19.08
CA GLU A 97 4.14 11.60 -20.16
C GLU A 97 3.27 12.76 -19.67
N ARG A 98 2.71 12.63 -18.46
CA ARG A 98 1.88 13.69 -17.86
C ARG A 98 2.69 14.89 -17.35
N TYR A 99 3.91 14.65 -16.89
CA TYR A 99 4.80 15.64 -16.31
C TYR A 99 6.20 15.54 -16.93
N PRO A 100 6.39 16.04 -18.16
CA PRO A 100 7.65 15.91 -18.90
C PRO A 100 8.81 16.66 -18.24
N ASP A 101 8.50 17.71 -17.45
CA ASP A 101 9.48 18.54 -16.74
C ASP A 101 9.89 17.98 -15.36
N LEU A 102 9.62 16.69 -15.11
CA LEU A 102 10.06 16.06 -13.88
C LEU A 102 11.59 16.18 -13.69
N PRO A 103 12.05 16.57 -12.49
CA PRO A 103 13.48 16.73 -12.24
C PRO A 103 14.20 15.39 -12.28
N ASP A 104 15.51 15.46 -12.56
CA ASP A 104 16.40 14.32 -12.42
C ASP A 104 16.31 13.76 -10.98
N VAL A 105 15.96 12.48 -10.85
CA VAL A 105 15.76 11.83 -9.55
C VAL A 105 16.11 10.36 -9.62
N VAL A 106 16.64 9.82 -8.52
CA VAL A 106 16.85 8.38 -8.32
C VAL A 106 15.89 7.88 -7.27
N LEU A 107 15.16 6.81 -7.60
CA LEU A 107 14.04 6.29 -6.81
C LEU A 107 14.34 4.82 -6.46
N PRO A 108 14.84 4.51 -5.24
CA PRO A 108 14.90 3.15 -4.75
C PRO A 108 13.52 2.71 -4.26
N PHE A 109 13.08 1.54 -4.71
CA PHE A 109 11.78 0.96 -4.39
C PHE A 109 11.93 -0.37 -3.67
N ASN A 110 11.24 -0.49 -2.55
CA ASN A 110 10.86 -1.77 -1.95
C ASN A 110 9.56 -2.23 -2.61
N CYS A 111 9.67 -3.27 -3.42
CA CYS A 111 8.54 -3.81 -4.17
C CYS A 111 7.91 -5.03 -3.51
N ARG A 112 8.14 -5.23 -2.20
CA ARG A 112 7.48 -6.24 -1.38
C ARG A 112 6.16 -5.70 -0.82
N ASP A 113 5.35 -6.58 -0.26
CA ASP A 113 4.08 -6.20 0.36
C ASP A 113 4.25 -5.53 1.73
N LYS A 114 5.43 -5.68 2.35
CA LYS A 114 5.73 -5.12 3.68
C LYS A 114 6.76 -4.01 3.57
N PRO A 115 6.60 -2.91 4.33
CA PRO A 115 7.63 -1.88 4.44
C PRO A 115 8.92 -2.43 5.08
N THR A 116 10.04 -1.73 4.90
CA THR A 116 11.37 -2.24 5.26
C THR A 116 12.06 -1.47 6.37
N PHE A 117 11.97 -0.14 6.40
CA PHE A 117 12.80 0.71 7.28
C PHE A 117 11.97 1.42 8.33
N TRP A 118 12.45 1.40 9.58
CA TRP A 118 11.78 2.05 10.71
C TRP A 118 12.32 3.44 10.97
N TYR A 119 11.50 4.29 11.57
CA TYR A 119 12.01 5.53 12.15
C TYR A 119 12.94 5.19 13.34
N PRO A 120 14.11 5.83 13.44
CA PRO A 120 15.04 5.60 14.55
C PRO A 120 14.38 5.81 15.93
N ASP A 121 13.57 6.87 16.05
CA ASP A 121 12.92 7.29 17.30
C ASP A 121 11.45 6.83 17.39
N GLY A 122 11.02 6.00 16.44
CA GLY A 122 9.64 5.53 16.34
C GLY A 122 9.37 4.28 17.18
N PRO A 123 8.09 3.98 17.47
CA PRO A 123 7.71 2.70 18.05
C PRO A 123 8.15 1.58 17.11
N GLN A 124 9.00 0.69 17.61
CA GLN A 124 9.48 -0.47 16.87
C GLN A 124 8.27 -1.36 16.51
N PRO A 125 8.11 -1.79 15.26
CA PRO A 125 6.95 -2.60 14.89
C PRO A 125 7.11 -4.02 15.42
N GLN A 126 6.04 -4.57 15.97
CA GLN A 126 6.01 -5.91 16.55
C GLN A 126 5.48 -6.96 15.56
N GLY A 127 5.92 -8.22 15.73
CA GLY A 127 5.30 -9.38 15.11
C GLY A 127 5.67 -9.57 13.63
N ALA A 128 4.69 -9.84 12.75
CA ALA A 128 4.96 -10.21 11.35
C ALA A 128 5.72 -9.14 10.54
N TYR A 129 5.79 -7.92 11.05
CA TYR A 129 6.53 -6.80 10.49
C TYR A 129 8.02 -6.79 10.87
N GLU A 130 8.46 -7.56 11.87
CA GLU A 130 9.88 -7.75 12.20
C GLU A 130 10.63 -8.55 11.12
N ILE A 131 9.93 -9.42 10.38
CA ILE A 131 10.57 -10.33 9.43
C ILE A 131 10.97 -9.61 8.14
N GLY A 132 12.25 -9.27 8.08
CA GLY A 132 12.92 -8.77 6.88
C GLY A 132 13.09 -7.26 6.83
N THR A 133 13.00 -6.59 7.97
CA THR A 133 13.35 -5.18 8.13
C THR A 133 14.85 -5.04 8.31
N THR A 134 15.38 -3.89 7.93
CA THR A 134 16.79 -3.54 8.11
C THR A 134 16.86 -2.31 8.99
N ALA A 135 17.77 -2.35 9.97
CA ALA A 135 18.07 -1.19 10.79
C ALA A 135 18.49 -0.01 9.91
N VAL A 136 18.24 1.19 10.41
CA VAL A 136 18.49 2.47 9.74
C VAL A 136 19.90 2.47 9.11
N PRO A 137 20.00 2.59 7.78
CA PRO A 137 21.28 2.59 7.09
C PRO A 137 21.91 3.97 7.29
N HIS A 138 22.85 4.04 8.24
CA HIS A 138 23.84 5.12 8.42
C HIS A 138 23.34 6.41 9.11
N ASP A 139 24.15 6.94 10.04
CA ASP A 139 24.02 8.26 10.71
C ASP A 139 22.72 8.59 11.46
N GLY A 140 21.93 7.59 11.86
CA GLY A 140 20.71 7.82 12.65
C GLY A 140 19.59 8.58 11.91
N LYS A 141 19.69 8.75 10.59
CA LYS A 141 18.65 9.37 9.75
C LYS A 141 17.82 8.28 9.07
N PRO A 142 16.48 8.39 9.02
CA PRO A 142 15.64 7.37 8.40
C PRO A 142 16.03 7.12 6.93
N ALA A 143 15.88 5.88 6.46
CA ALA A 143 16.18 5.53 5.07
C ALA A 143 15.11 6.10 4.14
N LEU A 144 15.48 6.68 2.99
CA LEU A 144 14.49 7.08 1.98
C LEU A 144 14.36 5.98 0.94
N VAL A 145 13.23 5.26 0.98
CA VAL A 145 12.79 4.34 -0.07
C VAL A 145 11.30 4.47 -0.31
N PHE A 146 10.85 4.13 -1.52
CA PHE A 146 9.44 4.08 -1.86
C PHE A 146 8.88 2.67 -1.66
N SER A 147 7.65 2.57 -1.14
CA SER A 147 6.93 1.31 -0.90
C SER A 147 5.44 1.46 -1.19
N TYR A 148 4.77 0.36 -1.52
CA TYR A 148 3.31 0.35 -1.71
C TYR A 148 2.55 0.41 -0.38
N THR A 149 3.17 -0.11 0.67
CA THR A 149 2.62 -0.16 2.01
C THR A 149 3.59 0.50 2.97
N THR A 150 3.04 1.22 3.94
CA THR A 150 3.79 1.85 5.03
C THR A 150 2.89 1.96 6.25
N GLY A 151 3.45 2.45 7.36
CA GLY A 151 2.72 2.67 8.60
C GLY A 151 3.46 3.65 9.49
N HIS A 152 2.89 3.99 10.65
CA HIS A 152 3.41 5.05 11.50
C HIS A 152 4.83 4.80 12.02
N SER A 153 5.23 3.52 12.12
CA SER A 153 6.56 3.09 12.53
C SER A 153 7.60 3.13 11.40
N PHE A 154 7.19 3.33 10.14
CA PHE A 154 8.03 3.12 8.97
C PHE A 154 8.38 4.42 8.25
N SER A 155 9.64 4.51 7.82
CA SER A 155 10.17 5.60 7.02
C SER A 155 9.99 5.41 5.51
N ASP A 156 9.53 4.23 5.09
CA ASP A 156 9.13 3.99 3.71
C ASP A 156 8.08 5.01 3.26
N VAL A 157 8.38 5.73 2.17
CA VAL A 157 7.48 6.72 1.55
C VAL A 157 6.46 5.98 0.68
N PRO A 158 5.15 6.17 0.89
CA PRO A 158 4.12 5.50 0.13
C PRO A 158 4.18 5.99 -1.31
N PHE A 159 4.13 5.04 -2.22
CA PHE A 159 3.91 5.27 -3.63
C PHE A 159 2.63 4.53 -4.02
N PRO A 160 1.80 5.08 -4.93
CA PRO A 160 0.62 4.39 -5.41
C PRO A 160 0.95 2.95 -5.83
N ASP A 161 0.16 2.00 -5.33
CA ASP A 161 0.36 0.61 -5.68
C ASP A 161 0.16 0.40 -7.19
N TYR A 162 0.90 -0.56 -7.74
CA TYR A 162 0.87 -0.88 -9.17
C TYR A 162 -0.53 -1.32 -9.64
N THR A 163 -1.41 -1.78 -8.75
CA THR A 163 -2.83 -2.03 -9.03
C THR A 163 -3.59 -0.82 -9.55
N PHE A 164 -3.12 0.41 -9.28
CA PHE A 164 -3.75 1.62 -9.80
C PHE A 164 -3.82 1.62 -11.34
N TRP A 165 -2.76 1.13 -12.00
CA TRP A 165 -2.69 0.99 -13.46
C TRP A 165 -3.18 -0.37 -13.96
N GLY A 166 -3.68 -1.22 -13.06
CA GLY A 166 -4.20 -2.56 -13.37
C GLY A 166 -3.15 -3.67 -13.29
N LEU A 167 -3.66 -4.90 -13.15
CA LEU A 167 -2.87 -6.13 -13.14
C LEU A 167 -3.55 -7.21 -13.98
N PRO A 168 -3.20 -7.33 -15.27
CA PRO A 168 -3.80 -8.32 -16.15
C PRO A 168 -3.68 -9.75 -15.62
N TYR A 169 -2.53 -10.12 -15.06
CA TYR A 169 -2.30 -11.48 -14.53
C TYR A 169 -3.17 -11.81 -13.30
N ALA A 170 -3.64 -10.79 -12.58
CA ALA A 170 -4.52 -10.94 -11.41
C ALA A 170 -5.97 -10.55 -11.72
N ARG A 171 -6.30 -10.25 -12.99
CA ARG A 171 -7.61 -9.75 -13.44
C ARG A 171 -8.08 -8.52 -12.67
N ILE A 172 -7.16 -7.65 -12.26
CA ILE A 172 -7.48 -6.35 -11.66
C ILE A 172 -7.44 -5.32 -12.79
N LEU A 173 -8.56 -4.66 -13.02
CA LEU A 173 -8.66 -3.59 -14.00
C LEU A 173 -7.91 -2.34 -13.52
N PRO A 174 -7.47 -1.45 -14.43
CA PRO A 174 -7.02 -0.12 -14.04
C PRO A 174 -8.09 0.58 -13.19
N TRP A 175 -7.65 1.38 -12.22
CA TRP A 175 -8.55 1.97 -11.21
C TRP A 175 -9.71 2.75 -11.82
N GLY A 176 -9.45 3.58 -12.84
CA GLY A 176 -10.49 4.37 -13.50
C GLY A 176 -11.55 3.51 -14.19
N GLN A 177 -11.14 2.41 -14.83
CA GLN A 177 -12.07 1.47 -15.44
C GLN A 177 -12.89 0.72 -14.37
N TRP A 178 -12.21 0.21 -13.34
CA TRP A 178 -12.89 -0.47 -12.23
C TRP A 178 -13.95 0.41 -11.58
N LEU A 179 -13.64 1.70 -11.36
CA LEU A 179 -14.56 2.67 -10.76
C LEU A 179 -15.80 2.90 -11.63
N ALA A 180 -15.63 3.10 -12.93
CA ALA A 180 -16.75 3.28 -13.87
C ALA A 180 -17.69 2.04 -13.92
N ASP A 181 -17.11 0.84 -13.85
CA ASP A 181 -17.88 -0.41 -13.77
C ASP A 181 -18.70 -0.48 -12.48
N GLN A 182 -18.18 0.03 -11.35
CA GLN A 182 -18.93 0.06 -10.08
C GLN A 182 -20.08 1.07 -10.10
N GLU A 183 -19.89 2.24 -10.72
CA GLU A 183 -20.91 3.29 -10.77
C GLU A 183 -22.16 2.86 -11.56
N THR A 184 -21.97 2.01 -12.58
CA THR A 184 -23.04 1.57 -13.48
C THR A 184 -23.64 0.21 -13.12
N ALA A 185 -22.97 -0.58 -12.26
CA ALA A 185 -23.43 -1.92 -11.90
C ALA A 185 -24.75 -1.88 -11.10
N VAL A 186 -25.76 -2.65 -11.52
CA VAL A 186 -27.00 -2.81 -10.74
C VAL A 186 -26.71 -3.27 -9.30
N ALA A 187 -25.69 -4.12 -9.12
CA ALA A 187 -25.22 -4.61 -7.82
C ALA A 187 -24.69 -3.52 -6.86
N SER A 188 -24.39 -2.31 -7.39
CA SER A 188 -23.99 -1.17 -6.56
C SER A 188 -25.17 -0.58 -5.79
N ARG A 189 -26.40 -0.71 -6.32
CA ARG A 189 -27.65 -0.23 -5.69
C ARG A 189 -27.92 -0.94 -4.38
N TRP A 190 -28.37 -0.19 -3.37
CA TRP A 190 -28.59 -0.71 -2.02
C TRP A 190 -29.62 -1.85 -1.98
N GLU A 191 -30.73 -1.71 -2.70
CA GLU A 191 -31.85 -2.65 -2.74
C GLU A 191 -31.48 -4.00 -3.37
N SER A 192 -30.39 -4.03 -4.15
CA SER A 192 -29.88 -5.25 -4.78
C SER A 192 -28.91 -6.04 -3.88
N LYS A 193 -28.49 -5.46 -2.75
CA LYS A 193 -27.53 -6.09 -1.84
C LYS A 193 -28.21 -7.17 -1.01
N ARG A 194 -27.47 -8.23 -0.72
CA ARG A 194 -27.92 -9.29 0.20
C ARG A 194 -27.79 -8.80 1.63
N ASP A 195 -28.74 -9.18 2.48
CA ASP A 195 -28.68 -8.94 3.93
C ASP A 195 -27.74 -9.94 4.63
N GLN A 196 -26.48 -9.98 4.17
CA GLN A 196 -25.44 -10.88 4.66
C GLN A 196 -24.07 -10.20 4.58
N ILE A 197 -23.21 -10.49 5.55
CA ILE A 197 -21.78 -10.13 5.47
C ILE A 197 -21.10 -11.11 4.52
N LEU A 198 -20.62 -10.59 3.38
CA LEU A 198 -19.83 -11.35 2.42
C LEU A 198 -18.36 -11.00 2.58
N TRP A 199 -17.49 -12.02 2.66
CA TRP A 199 -16.10 -11.85 2.29
C TRP A 199 -15.58 -13.08 1.57
N VAL A 200 -14.75 -12.78 0.59
CA VAL A 200 -14.15 -13.72 -0.35
C VAL A 200 -12.71 -13.31 -0.45
N GLY A 201 -11.81 -14.18 -0.01
CA GLY A 201 -10.39 -13.89 0.01
C GLY A 201 -9.59 -15.10 0.45
N THR A 202 -8.27 -15.04 0.25
CA THR A 202 -7.36 -16.07 0.72
C THR A 202 -6.89 -15.75 2.13
N THR A 203 -6.95 -16.71 3.04
CA THR A 203 -6.29 -16.65 4.36
C THR A 203 -4.81 -17.00 4.15
N GLY A 204 -3.95 -15.98 4.17
CA GLY A 204 -2.48 -16.03 4.07
C GLY A 204 -1.79 -17.37 3.76
N VAL A 205 -1.10 -17.44 2.63
CA VAL A 205 -0.30 -18.62 2.27
C VAL A 205 0.96 -18.71 3.16
N LYS A 206 1.08 -19.79 3.93
CA LYS A 206 2.38 -20.32 4.39
C LYS A 206 2.50 -21.76 3.87
N ASN A 207 3.52 -22.01 3.06
CA ASN A 207 3.94 -23.36 2.64
C ASN A 207 2.84 -24.22 1.98
N GLY A 208 2.03 -23.64 1.09
CA GLY A 208 1.05 -24.42 0.30
C GLY A 208 -0.19 -24.89 1.06
N ASN A 209 -0.29 -24.62 2.37
CA ASN A 209 -1.51 -24.80 3.15
C ASN A 209 -2.14 -23.43 3.41
N LEU A 210 -3.48 -23.35 3.27
CA LEU A 210 -4.29 -22.17 3.61
C LEU A 210 -4.09 -21.85 5.10
N GLY A 211 -3.18 -20.93 5.37
CA GLY A 211 -2.77 -20.56 6.71
C GLY A 211 -3.75 -19.55 7.25
N PHE A 212 -4.67 -20.00 8.10
CA PHE A 212 -5.46 -19.10 8.95
C PHE A 212 -4.51 -18.12 9.63
N SER A 213 -4.62 -16.85 9.23
CA SER A 213 -3.91 -15.74 9.86
C SER A 213 -4.10 -15.84 11.37
N SER A 214 -3.00 -15.84 12.12
CA SER A 214 -2.91 -15.98 13.59
C SER A 214 -3.56 -14.83 14.39
N HIS A 215 -4.58 -14.17 13.84
CA HIS A 215 -5.29 -13.09 14.50
C HIS A 215 -6.46 -13.67 15.33
N PRO A 216 -6.48 -13.49 16.67
CA PRO A 216 -7.48 -14.11 17.55
C PRO A 216 -8.93 -13.75 17.19
N LEU A 217 -9.16 -12.53 16.70
CA LEU A 217 -10.48 -12.09 16.23
C LEU A 217 -10.98 -12.91 15.02
N ARG A 218 -10.09 -13.33 14.12
CA ARG A 218 -10.48 -14.11 12.93
C ARG A 218 -10.74 -15.58 13.28
N ALA A 219 -9.98 -16.15 14.22
CA ALA A 219 -10.27 -17.47 14.76
C ALA A 219 -11.65 -17.51 15.44
N ARG A 220 -12.00 -16.45 16.18
CA ARG A 220 -13.35 -16.31 16.78
C ARG A 220 -14.43 -16.09 15.72
N PHE A 221 -14.18 -15.26 14.71
CA PHE A 221 -15.15 -15.03 13.64
C PHE A 221 -15.40 -16.28 12.79
N ALA A 222 -14.39 -17.11 12.55
CA ALA A 222 -14.55 -18.38 11.83
C ALA A 222 -15.47 -19.39 12.55
N GLN A 223 -15.67 -19.26 13.87
CA GLN A 223 -16.57 -20.13 14.65
C GLN A 223 -18.05 -19.78 14.46
N CYS A 224 -18.37 -18.54 14.06
CA CYS A 224 -19.74 -18.04 13.95
C CYS A 224 -20.08 -17.41 12.59
N GLY A 225 -19.10 -17.23 11.71
CA GLY A 225 -19.27 -16.69 10.36
C GLY A 225 -19.80 -17.73 9.37
N PRO A 226 -20.34 -17.29 8.22
CA PRO A 226 -20.86 -18.18 7.19
C PRO A 226 -19.77 -19.13 6.66
N LYS A 227 -20.15 -20.37 6.31
CA LYS A 227 -19.23 -21.43 5.83
C LYS A 227 -18.34 -21.02 4.66
N SER A 228 -18.67 -19.96 3.91
CA SER A 228 -17.81 -19.40 2.85
C SER A 228 -16.48 -18.83 3.38
N PHE A 229 -16.30 -18.76 4.70
CA PHE A 229 -15.09 -18.33 5.37
C PHE A 229 -14.24 -19.46 5.98
N GLY A 230 -14.68 -20.72 5.85
CA GLY A 230 -14.02 -21.91 6.42
C GLY A 230 -13.91 -23.05 5.43
#